data_AF-A0A7S3B6T0-F1
#
_entry.id   AF-A0A7S3B6T0-F1
#
_cell.length_a   1.000
_cell.length_b   1.000
_cell.length_c   1.000
_cell.angle_alpha   90.00
_cell.angle_beta   90.00
_cell.angle_gamma   90.00
#
_symmetry.space_group_name_H-M   'P 1'
#
loop_
_entity.id
_entity.type
_entity.pdbx_description
1 polymer ?
#
loop_
_entity_poly.entity_id
_entity_poly.type
_entity_poly.pdbx_seq_one_letter_code
_entity_poly.pdbx_strand_id
1 'polypeptide(L)'
;ANGAAASALAAFNMGQAVRGPELVFSGAYEGACLYAARVLRAVWEVPLAIAPPGGDALSLACPLARAPLAAIEGEFVSPLAARLAARITQSVGGSGGPIRRARRMASAAQVSSAADASAEEASRLASLAALLARAAEALRLLQLLPSRNFARLALRLSDTKRAALQSTTFGELVSTKDGQELACSLAEAYLKETADDQPGSGGDMFHAANALRAACPQFFGEAERVGARAMSLLGAAAAAKRGGAEGEASERAAHAIELLRAAPLSRAIGSACAALEQLGEYEGLVELALRRADAVAAQLLAAAGEAPTSPLGGGAPFHGAAAAGAA
;
A
#
# COMPACT_ATOMS: atom_id res chain seq x y z
N ALA A 1 74.64 -1.45 17.13
CA ALA A 1 74.75 0.01 16.94
C ALA A 1 74.03 0.36 15.65
N ASN A 2 72.85 0.99 15.75
CA ASN A 2 72.63 2.41 15.42
C ASN A 2 72.96 2.72 13.96
N GLY A 3 72.10 3.22 13.08
CA GLY A 3 70.77 3.78 13.22
C GLY A 3 70.41 4.54 11.93
N ALA A 4 69.17 5.00 11.87
CA ALA A 4 68.70 6.15 11.10
C ALA A 4 68.77 6.13 9.55
N ALA A 5 67.66 5.72 8.94
CA ALA A 5 67.06 6.47 7.82
C ALA A 5 65.53 6.23 7.82
N ALA A 6 64.89 6.64 8.92
CA ALA A 6 63.44 6.84 8.95
C ALA A 6 63.19 8.31 8.62
N SER A 7 62.60 8.58 7.45
CA SER A 7 61.75 9.77 7.31
C SER A 7 60.84 9.68 6.09
N ALA A 8 59.60 10.11 6.33
CA ALA A 8 58.66 10.65 5.37
C ALA A 8 57.90 9.67 4.44
N LEU A 9 57.17 8.74 5.05
CA LEU A 9 55.77 8.57 4.65
C LEU A 9 54.94 8.92 5.88
N ALA A 10 54.63 10.22 5.97
CA ALA A 10 53.59 10.71 6.86
C ALA A 10 52.32 9.92 6.51
N ALA A 11 51.99 8.94 7.35
CA ALA A 11 50.72 8.30 7.36
C ALA A 11 49.68 9.39 7.57
N PHE A 12 49.04 9.79 6.47
CA PHE A 12 47.87 10.65 6.47
C PHE A 12 46.78 9.89 7.24
N ASN A 13 46.68 10.16 8.53
CA ASN A 13 45.64 9.62 9.41
C ASN A 13 44.32 10.31 9.02
N MET A 14 43.68 9.82 7.95
CA MET A 14 42.29 10.11 7.64
C MET A 14 41.49 9.61 8.83
N GLY A 15 41.08 10.54 9.70
CA GLY A 15 40.42 10.26 10.96
C GLY A 15 39.44 9.11 10.81
N GLN A 16 39.63 8.08 11.65
CA GLN A 16 38.65 7.02 11.84
C GLN A 16 37.27 7.68 11.91
N ALA A 17 36.35 7.26 11.02
CA ALA A 17 34.96 7.65 11.12
C ALA A 17 34.54 7.34 12.55
N VAL A 18 34.32 8.40 13.34
CA VAL A 18 33.83 8.28 14.71
C VAL A 18 32.56 7.46 14.57
N ARG A 19 32.60 6.21 15.05
CA ARG A 19 31.41 5.35 15.06
C ARG A 19 30.36 6.18 15.78
N GLY A 20 29.28 6.52 15.07
CA GLY A 20 28.15 7.20 15.67
C GLY A 20 27.76 6.45 16.94
N PRO A 21 27.30 7.15 17.99
CA PRO A 21 26.97 6.51 19.26
C PRO A 21 26.04 5.32 19.02
N GLU A 22 26.38 4.17 19.59
CA GLU A 22 25.54 2.98 19.53
C GLU A 22 24.22 3.30 20.22
N LEU A 23 23.14 3.35 19.43
CA LEU A 23 21.80 3.65 19.91
C LEU A 23 21.28 2.44 20.69
N VAL A 24 21.31 2.56 22.02
CA VAL A 24 20.67 1.59 22.91
C VAL A 24 19.21 1.99 23.08
N PHE A 25 18.31 1.12 22.64
CA PHE A 25 16.87 1.36 22.72
C PHE A 25 16.35 1.22 24.15
N SER A 26 15.19 1.84 24.42
CA SER A 26 14.54 1.65 25.71
C SER A 26 14.02 0.22 25.89
N GLY A 27 14.00 -0.26 27.13
CA GLY A 27 13.36 -1.54 27.47
C GLY A 27 11.86 -1.58 27.14
N ALA A 28 11.22 -0.42 26.96
CA ALA A 28 9.83 -0.35 26.50
C ALA A 28 9.70 -0.71 25.02
N TYR A 29 10.64 -0.26 24.18
CA TYR A 29 10.73 -0.67 22.78
C TYR A 29 11.03 -2.18 22.67
N GLU A 30 12.03 -2.67 23.39
CA GLU A 30 12.39 -4.09 23.39
C GLU A 30 11.23 -4.98 23.87
N GLY A 31 10.55 -4.57 24.95
CA GLY A 31 9.38 -5.26 25.46
C GLY A 31 8.22 -5.31 24.46
N ALA A 32 7.97 -4.22 23.72
CA ALA A 32 6.96 -4.18 22.68
C ALA A 32 7.31 -5.11 21.50
N CYS A 33 8.57 -5.13 21.07
CA CYS A 33 9.06 -6.06 20.05
C CYS A 33 8.93 -7.52 20.47
N LEU A 34 9.33 -7.86 21.70
CA LEU A 34 9.20 -9.23 22.24
C LEU A 34 7.75 -9.66 22.34
N TYR A 35 6.86 -8.77 22.77
CA TYR A 35 5.43 -9.05 22.85
C TYR A 35 4.82 -9.27 21.46
N ALA A 36 5.09 -8.38 20.50
CA ALA A 36 4.67 -8.51 19.12
C ALA A 36 5.15 -9.83 18.48
N ALA A 37 6.43 -10.16 18.66
CA ALA A 37 7.02 -11.39 18.14
C ALA A 37 6.33 -12.64 18.73
N ARG A 38 6.00 -12.64 20.03
CA ARG A 38 5.31 -13.76 20.67
C ARG A 38 3.88 -13.95 20.18
N VAL A 39 3.13 -12.87 20.00
CA VAL A 39 1.74 -12.92 19.51
C VAL A 39 1.69 -13.42 18.08
N LEU A 40 2.57 -12.93 17.21
CA LEU A 40 2.58 -13.29 15.79
C LEU A 40 3.26 -14.62 15.51
N ARG A 41 4.07 -15.16 16.43
CA ARG A 41 4.85 -16.41 16.25
C ARG A 41 4.04 -17.58 15.70
N ALA A 42 2.78 -17.72 16.11
CA ALA A 42 1.92 -18.84 15.70
C ALA A 42 1.48 -18.77 14.23
N VAL A 43 1.52 -17.57 13.63
CA VAL A 43 1.02 -17.30 12.27
C VAL A 43 2.17 -16.94 11.33
N TRP A 44 3.26 -16.35 11.85
CA TRP A 44 4.31 -15.69 11.06
C TRP A 44 4.96 -16.57 9.99
N GLU A 45 5.31 -17.81 10.33
CA GLU A 45 5.98 -18.75 9.43
C GLU A 45 5.00 -19.68 8.69
N VAL A 46 3.69 -19.47 8.85
CA VAL A 46 2.69 -20.34 8.22
C VAL A 46 2.51 -19.94 6.76
N PRO A 47 2.57 -20.89 5.80
CA PRO A 47 2.32 -20.61 4.39
C PRO A 47 0.86 -20.22 4.15
N LEU A 48 0.61 -19.38 3.15
CA LEU A 48 -0.74 -18.90 2.84
C LEU A 48 -1.62 -19.95 2.16
N ALA A 49 -1.03 -20.87 1.39
CA ALA A 49 -1.76 -22.05 0.92
C ALA A 49 -0.89 -23.29 0.86
N ILE A 50 -1.57 -24.42 1.06
CA ILE A 50 -0.99 -25.75 0.95
C ILE A 50 -1.82 -26.52 -0.07
N ALA A 51 -1.14 -27.15 -1.02
CA ALA A 51 -1.76 -28.14 -1.89
C ALA A 51 -1.79 -29.49 -1.15
N PRO A 52 -2.94 -30.19 -1.07
CA PRO A 52 -3.00 -31.51 -0.47
C PRO A 52 -2.14 -32.50 -1.27
N PRO A 53 -1.54 -33.50 -0.60
CA PRO A 53 -0.69 -34.47 -1.25
C PRO A 53 -1.50 -35.25 -2.32
N GLY A 54 -1.07 -35.13 -3.59
CA GLY A 54 -1.71 -35.76 -4.74
C GLY A 54 -2.86 -34.98 -5.39
N GLY A 55 -3.13 -33.74 -4.95
CA GLY A 55 -4.15 -32.87 -5.55
C GLY A 55 -3.58 -31.88 -6.56
N ASP A 56 -4.32 -31.64 -7.63
CA ASP A 56 -4.04 -30.56 -8.60
C ASP A 56 -4.10 -29.17 -7.94
N ALA A 57 -3.63 -28.15 -8.66
CA ALA A 57 -3.72 -26.73 -8.28
C ALA A 57 -5.16 -26.25 -7.91
N LEU A 58 -6.17 -27.08 -8.21
CA LEU A 58 -7.59 -26.93 -7.91
C LEU A 58 -7.96 -27.21 -6.44
N SER A 59 -7.06 -27.76 -5.62
CA SER A 59 -7.36 -28.17 -4.24
C SER A 59 -6.61 -27.36 -3.18
N LEU A 60 -6.26 -26.11 -3.47
CA LEU A 60 -5.54 -25.25 -2.52
C LEU A 60 -6.42 -24.92 -1.31
N ALA A 61 -5.84 -25.12 -0.12
CA ALA A 61 -6.45 -24.74 1.14
C ALA A 61 -5.56 -23.75 1.90
N CYS A 62 -6.19 -22.74 2.51
CA CYS A 62 -5.52 -21.80 3.39
C CYS A 62 -5.44 -22.41 4.81
N PRO A 63 -4.25 -22.79 5.32
CA PRO A 63 -4.12 -23.37 6.66
C PRO A 63 -4.49 -22.37 7.76
N LEU A 64 -4.32 -21.08 7.50
CA LEU A 64 -4.65 -19.99 8.42
C LEU A 64 -6.15 -19.83 8.63
N ALA A 65 -7.00 -20.30 7.70
CA ALA A 65 -8.45 -20.24 7.84
C ALA A 65 -9.00 -21.05 9.04
N ARG A 66 -8.19 -21.96 9.60
CA ARG A 66 -8.52 -22.77 10.79
C ARG A 66 -7.94 -22.21 12.09
N ALA A 67 -7.09 -21.19 12.02
CA ALA A 67 -6.51 -20.54 13.19
C ALA A 67 -7.49 -19.56 13.83
N PRO A 68 -7.38 -19.27 15.14
CA PRO A 68 -8.19 -18.25 15.81
C PRO A 68 -7.73 -16.83 15.43
N LEU A 69 -7.72 -16.50 14.13
CA LEU A 69 -7.22 -15.24 13.58
C LEU A 69 -7.95 -14.03 14.17
N ALA A 70 -9.26 -14.17 14.44
CA ALA A 70 -10.08 -13.10 15.02
C ALA A 70 -9.66 -12.77 16.47
N ALA A 71 -9.31 -13.78 17.27
CA ALA A 71 -8.84 -13.55 18.64
C ALA A 71 -7.44 -12.91 18.63
N ILE A 72 -6.54 -13.39 17.76
CA ILE A 72 -5.18 -12.84 17.63
C ILE A 72 -5.24 -11.36 17.20
N GLU A 73 -6.07 -11.05 16.20
CA GLU A 73 -6.21 -9.70 15.68
C GLU A 73 -6.90 -8.75 16.68
N GLY A 74 -8.07 -9.14 17.19
CA GLY A 74 -8.92 -8.30 18.03
C GLY A 74 -8.41 -8.11 19.46
N GLU A 75 -7.89 -9.17 20.09
CA GLU A 75 -7.47 -9.11 21.50
C GLU A 75 -6.04 -8.58 21.68
N PHE A 76 -5.18 -8.74 20.66
CA PHE A 76 -3.75 -8.51 20.84
C PHE A 76 -3.15 -7.53 19.82
N VAL A 77 -3.27 -7.78 18.52
CA VAL A 77 -2.54 -6.99 17.50
C VAL A 77 -3.12 -5.58 17.34
N SER A 78 -4.43 -5.46 17.15
CA SER A 78 -5.13 -4.17 17.02
C SER A 78 -4.96 -3.25 18.24
N PRO A 79 -5.18 -3.70 19.49
CA PRO A 79 -5.00 -2.85 20.66
C PRO A 79 -3.54 -2.52 20.95
N LEU A 80 -2.58 -3.38 20.56
CA LEU A 80 -1.16 -3.06 20.66
C LEU A 80 -0.77 -1.96 19.66
N ALA A 81 -1.18 -2.09 18.40
CA ALA A 81 -0.94 -1.07 17.37
C ALA A 81 -1.54 0.28 17.76
N ALA A 82 -2.78 0.31 18.24
CA ALA A 82 -3.44 1.52 18.71
C ALA A 82 -2.73 2.17 19.91
N ARG A 83 -2.29 1.36 20.88
CA ARG A 83 -1.53 1.85 22.05
C ARG A 83 -0.18 2.43 21.66
N LEU A 84 0.53 1.82 20.72
CA LEU A 84 1.80 2.33 20.21
C LEU A 84 1.61 3.63 19.42
N ALA A 85 0.60 3.70 18.54
CA ALA A 85 0.25 4.91 17.81
C ALA A 85 -0.11 6.08 18.74
N ALA A 86 -0.90 5.82 19.79
CA ALA A 86 -1.24 6.82 20.81
C ALA A 86 -0.01 7.30 21.60
N ARG A 87 0.97 6.43 21.85
CA ARG A 87 2.21 6.83 22.51
C ARG A 87 3.07 7.74 21.64
N ILE A 88 3.14 7.47 20.33
CA ILE A 88 3.90 8.29 19.38
C ILE A 88 3.32 9.71 19.30
N THR A 89 2.00 9.86 19.25
CA THR A 89 1.36 11.18 19.23
C THR A 89 1.55 11.94 20.54
N GLN A 90 1.53 11.23 21.68
CA GLN A 90 1.78 11.81 23.00
C GLN A 90 3.25 12.22 23.21
N SER A 91 4.22 11.49 22.65
CA SER A 91 5.64 11.86 22.74
C SER A 91 5.97 13.08 21.89
N VAL A 92 5.29 13.26 20.75
CA VAL A 92 5.48 14.41 19.85
C VAL A 92 4.74 15.66 20.35
N GLY A 93 3.59 15.50 21.02
CA GLY A 93 2.80 16.60 21.60
C GLY A 93 3.19 17.01 23.03
N GLY A 94 4.08 16.27 23.69
CA GLY A 94 4.44 16.42 25.11
C GLY A 94 5.46 17.51 25.42
N SER A 95 5.39 18.66 24.76
CA SER A 95 6.15 19.85 25.16
C SER A 95 5.37 20.60 26.26
N GLY A 96 5.76 20.40 27.53
CA GLY A 96 5.56 21.44 28.55
C GLY A 96 4.96 21.06 29.91
N GLY A 97 5.34 19.94 30.52
CA GLY A 97 5.14 19.77 31.97
C GLY A 97 6.16 20.60 32.78
N PRO A 98 5.75 21.41 33.79
CA PRO A 98 6.63 22.36 34.49
C PRO A 98 7.81 21.72 35.24
N ILE A 99 7.75 20.42 35.51
CA ILE A 99 8.76 19.68 36.30
C ILE A 99 10.04 19.40 35.50
N ARG A 100 10.00 19.44 34.15
CA ARG A 100 11.18 19.11 33.31
C ARG A 100 12.08 20.31 32.97
N ARG A 101 11.70 21.54 33.35
CA ARG A 101 12.53 22.74 33.13
C ARG A 101 13.70 22.86 34.13
N ALA A 102 13.63 22.19 35.27
CA ALA A 102 14.65 22.27 36.32
C ALA A 102 15.96 21.48 36.03
N ARG A 103 16.01 20.68 34.96
CA ARG A 103 17.20 19.89 34.56
C ARG A 103 17.75 20.35 33.20
N ARG A 104 17.79 21.66 32.95
CA ARG A 104 18.31 22.28 31.71
C ARG A 104 19.68 22.95 31.88
N MET A 105 20.52 22.46 32.80
CA MET A 105 21.92 22.91 32.96
C MET A 105 22.91 21.76 32.79
N ALA A 106 22.62 20.81 31.89
CA ALA A 106 23.59 19.85 31.39
C ALA A 106 23.77 20.08 29.88
N SER A 107 25.03 20.07 29.43
CA SER A 107 25.55 20.54 28.15
C SER A 107 24.60 20.46 26.93
N ALA A 108 24.57 21.53 26.13
CA ALA A 108 23.76 21.61 24.91
C ALA A 108 24.01 20.44 23.92
N ALA A 109 25.22 19.87 23.92
CA ALA A 109 25.59 18.70 23.11
C ALA A 109 24.96 17.38 23.61
N GLN A 110 24.74 17.21 24.91
CA GLN A 110 24.03 16.05 25.46
C GLN A 110 22.52 16.15 25.21
N VAL A 111 21.97 17.36 25.16
CA VAL A 111 20.55 17.59 24.85
C VAL A 111 20.25 17.29 23.39
N SER A 112 21.14 17.66 22.45
CA SER A 112 20.98 17.30 21.03
C SER A 112 21.11 15.79 20.83
N SER A 113 22.14 15.13 21.39
CA SER A 113 22.30 13.68 21.27
C SER A 113 21.15 12.87 21.89
N ALA A 114 20.57 13.34 23.01
CA ALA A 114 19.39 12.70 23.61
C ALA A 114 18.10 12.95 22.81
N ALA A 115 17.97 14.13 22.19
CA ALA A 115 16.85 14.42 21.30
C ALA A 115 16.91 13.55 20.05
N ASP A 116 18.08 13.41 19.43
CA ASP A 116 18.32 12.56 18.26
C ASP A 116 18.02 11.07 18.57
N ALA A 117 18.45 10.59 19.74
CA ALA A 117 18.13 9.23 20.19
C ALA A 117 16.63 9.01 20.39
N SER A 118 15.93 9.99 20.98
CA SER A 118 14.48 9.90 21.17
C SER A 118 13.69 9.98 19.86
N ALA A 119 14.19 10.73 18.87
CA ALA A 119 13.59 10.82 17.55
C ALA A 119 13.76 9.50 16.77
N GLU A 120 14.94 8.89 16.85
CA GLU A 120 15.19 7.57 16.24
C GLU A 120 14.33 6.50 16.90
N GLU A 121 14.21 6.48 18.23
CA GLU A 121 13.33 5.56 18.94
C GLU A 121 11.85 5.75 18.53
N ALA A 122 11.38 7.00 18.42
CA ALA A 122 10.03 7.29 17.95
C ALA A 122 9.80 6.80 16.51
N SER A 123 10.79 6.94 15.63
CA SER A 123 10.76 6.41 14.26
C SER A 123 10.67 4.88 14.25
N ARG A 124 11.47 4.18 15.07
CA ARG A 124 11.40 2.71 15.20
C ARG A 124 10.07 2.24 15.78
N LEU A 125 9.54 2.92 16.79
CA LEU A 125 8.22 2.64 17.34
C LEU A 125 7.11 2.86 16.30
N ALA A 126 7.22 3.91 15.48
CA ALA A 126 6.29 4.16 14.38
C ALA A 126 6.36 3.05 13.33
N SER A 127 7.56 2.58 12.98
CA SER A 127 7.72 1.44 12.06
C SER A 127 7.11 0.15 12.61
N LEU A 128 7.25 -0.12 13.91
CA LEU A 128 6.64 -1.27 14.58
C LEU A 128 5.10 -1.15 14.62
N ALA A 129 4.58 0.03 14.94
CA ALA A 129 3.14 0.28 14.94
C ALA A 129 2.54 0.12 13.53
N ALA A 130 3.23 0.61 12.51
CA ALA A 130 2.83 0.45 11.11
C ALA A 130 2.84 -1.03 10.69
N LEU A 131 3.87 -1.79 11.07
CA LEU A 131 3.95 -3.24 10.82
C LEU A 131 2.80 -3.99 11.48
N LEU A 132 2.48 -3.67 12.73
CA LEU A 132 1.39 -4.31 13.47
C LEU A 132 0.01 -3.95 12.90
N ALA A 133 -0.19 -2.69 12.49
CA ALA A 133 -1.40 -2.29 11.78
C ALA A 133 -1.54 -3.08 10.46
N ARG A 134 -0.45 -3.19 9.69
CA ARG A 134 -0.44 -3.98 8.44
C ARG A 134 -0.71 -5.47 8.68
N ALA A 135 -0.15 -6.03 9.77
CA ALA A 135 -0.42 -7.41 10.17
C ALA A 135 -1.89 -7.61 10.56
N ALA A 136 -2.50 -6.68 11.31
CA ALA A 136 -3.92 -6.74 11.66
C ALA A 136 -4.80 -6.70 10.40
N GLU A 137 -4.51 -5.81 9.46
CA GLU A 137 -5.23 -5.73 8.18
C GLU A 137 -5.09 -7.02 7.36
N ALA A 138 -3.88 -7.60 7.28
CA ALA A 138 -3.66 -8.87 6.60
C ALA A 138 -4.48 -10.00 7.24
N LEU A 139 -4.56 -10.05 8.58
CA LEU A 139 -5.39 -11.02 9.29
C LEU A 139 -6.88 -10.84 8.98
N ARG A 140 -7.39 -9.60 8.94
CA ARG A 140 -8.78 -9.32 8.57
C ARG A 140 -9.06 -9.68 7.11
N LEU A 141 -8.13 -9.43 6.20
CA LEU A 141 -8.25 -9.88 4.81
C LEU A 141 -8.43 -11.39 4.73
N LEU A 142 -7.59 -12.14 5.44
CA LEU A 142 -7.67 -13.60 5.49
C LEU A 142 -8.96 -14.11 6.14
N GLN A 143 -9.54 -13.36 7.08
CA GLN A 143 -10.85 -13.66 7.67
C GLN A 143 -12.01 -13.38 6.71
N LEU A 144 -11.89 -12.33 5.87
CA LEU A 144 -12.88 -11.97 4.85
C LEU A 144 -12.89 -12.92 3.66
N LEU A 145 -11.74 -13.52 3.32
CA LEU A 145 -11.67 -14.55 2.28
C LEU A 145 -12.46 -15.77 2.77
N PRO A 146 -13.65 -16.06 2.22
CA PRO A 146 -14.53 -17.08 2.76
C PRO A 146 -13.84 -18.43 2.69
N SER A 147 -13.66 -19.04 3.86
CA SER A 147 -12.97 -20.31 4.09
C SER A 147 -13.51 -21.49 3.28
N ARG A 148 -14.65 -21.34 2.59
CA ARG A 148 -15.25 -22.36 1.72
C ARG A 148 -14.79 -22.34 0.25
N ASN A 149 -14.24 -21.22 -0.26
CA ASN A 149 -13.96 -21.05 -1.71
C ASN A 149 -12.51 -20.62 -2.02
N PHE A 150 -11.54 -20.84 -1.13
CA PHE A 150 -10.14 -20.45 -1.38
C PHE A 150 -9.56 -21.05 -2.67
N ALA A 151 -9.93 -22.28 -3.00
CA ALA A 151 -9.57 -22.92 -4.25
C ALA A 151 -10.11 -22.18 -5.49
N ARG A 152 -11.39 -21.79 -5.49
CA ARG A 152 -12.01 -21.04 -6.59
C ARG A 152 -11.40 -19.64 -6.75
N LEU A 153 -11.10 -19.01 -5.62
CA LEU A 153 -10.32 -17.77 -5.56
C LEU A 153 -8.95 -17.96 -6.22
N ALA A 154 -8.17 -18.97 -5.80
CA ALA A 154 -6.82 -19.23 -6.32
C ALA A 154 -6.78 -19.54 -7.83
N LEU A 155 -7.87 -20.04 -8.41
CA LEU A 155 -7.98 -20.26 -9.86
C LEU A 155 -8.15 -18.98 -10.66
N ARG A 156 -8.69 -17.91 -10.05
CA ARG A 156 -8.80 -16.60 -10.70
C ARG A 156 -7.49 -15.82 -10.71
N LEU A 157 -6.52 -16.24 -9.89
CA LEU A 157 -5.17 -15.71 -9.96
C LEU A 157 -4.38 -16.37 -11.10
N SER A 158 -3.46 -15.59 -11.67
CA SER A 158 -2.49 -16.10 -12.64
C SER A 158 -1.62 -17.20 -12.05
N ASP A 159 -1.09 -18.08 -12.89
CA ASP A 159 -0.23 -19.19 -12.45
C ASP A 159 1.00 -18.71 -11.68
N THR A 160 1.56 -17.56 -12.06
CA THR A 160 2.66 -16.89 -11.35
C THR A 160 2.28 -16.49 -9.92
N LYS A 161 1.11 -15.88 -9.74
CA LYS A 161 0.62 -15.47 -8.42
C LYS A 161 0.19 -16.66 -7.57
N ARG A 162 -0.29 -17.74 -8.20
CA ARG A 162 -0.63 -18.99 -7.51
C ARG A 162 0.62 -19.70 -6.98
N ALA A 163 1.70 -19.74 -7.76
CA ALA A 163 2.98 -20.26 -7.30
C ALA A 163 3.53 -19.41 -6.15
N ALA A 164 3.48 -18.08 -6.28
CA ALA A 164 3.89 -17.17 -5.22
C ALA A 164 3.05 -17.35 -3.93
N LEU A 165 1.76 -17.63 -4.06
CA LEU A 165 0.88 -17.87 -2.91
C LEU A 165 1.21 -19.16 -2.15
N GLN A 166 1.79 -20.16 -2.80
CA GLN A 166 2.24 -21.39 -2.15
C GLN A 166 3.60 -21.23 -1.46
N SER A 167 4.49 -20.40 -2.00
CA SER A 167 5.80 -20.15 -1.41
C SER A 167 5.78 -19.08 -0.33
N THR A 168 4.79 -18.19 -0.32
CA THR A 168 4.74 -17.05 0.60
C THR A 168 4.21 -17.42 1.98
N THR A 169 4.91 -16.94 3.00
CA THR A 169 4.48 -17.01 4.39
C THR A 169 3.67 -15.78 4.79
N PHE A 170 2.99 -15.84 5.93
CA PHE A 170 2.32 -14.66 6.49
C PHE A 170 3.29 -13.50 6.74
N GLY A 171 4.50 -13.79 7.24
CA GLY A 171 5.54 -12.77 7.45
C GLY A 171 5.94 -12.07 6.16
N GLU A 172 6.08 -12.81 5.06
CA GLU A 172 6.39 -12.24 3.74
C GLU A 172 5.23 -11.41 3.19
N LEU A 173 3.98 -11.82 3.41
CA LEU A 173 2.79 -11.06 3.01
C LEU A 173 2.77 -9.64 3.61
N VAL A 174 3.14 -9.54 4.88
CA VAL A 174 3.11 -8.29 5.66
C VAL A 174 4.35 -7.42 5.41
N SER A 175 5.53 -8.03 5.23
CA SER A 175 6.80 -7.29 5.15
C SER A 175 7.24 -6.92 3.73
N THR A 176 6.87 -7.70 2.72
CA THR A 176 7.38 -7.52 1.36
C THR A 176 6.43 -6.67 0.48
N LYS A 177 6.97 -6.15 -0.63
CA LYS A 177 6.17 -5.48 -1.67
C LYS A 177 5.39 -6.49 -2.50
N ASP A 178 6.03 -7.61 -2.85
CA ASP A 178 5.41 -8.71 -3.60
C ASP A 178 4.21 -9.28 -2.83
N GLY A 179 4.34 -9.44 -1.51
CA GLY A 179 3.25 -9.78 -0.61
C GLY A 179 2.09 -8.79 -0.65
N GLN A 180 2.38 -7.49 -0.73
CA GLN A 180 1.34 -6.47 -0.90
C GLN A 180 0.59 -6.63 -2.22
N GLU A 181 1.31 -6.85 -3.32
CA GLU A 181 0.69 -7.07 -4.63
C GLU A 181 -0.16 -8.33 -4.66
N LEU A 182 0.28 -9.39 -3.99
CA LEU A 182 -0.50 -10.61 -3.81
C LEU A 182 -1.77 -10.37 -2.98
N ALA A 183 -1.68 -9.66 -1.86
CA ALA A 183 -2.84 -9.30 -1.03
C ALA A 183 -3.88 -8.48 -1.82
N CYS A 184 -3.43 -7.47 -2.56
CA CYS A 184 -4.32 -6.69 -3.43
C CYS A 184 -4.94 -7.55 -4.54
N SER A 185 -4.16 -8.45 -5.15
CA SER A 185 -4.66 -9.37 -6.18
C SER A 185 -5.69 -10.36 -5.62
N LEU A 186 -5.53 -10.78 -4.36
CA LEU A 186 -6.51 -11.62 -3.66
C LEU A 186 -7.81 -10.86 -3.38
N ALA A 187 -7.73 -9.59 -2.97
CA ALA A 187 -8.90 -8.75 -2.77
C ALA A 187 -9.69 -8.52 -4.07
N GLU A 188 -8.99 -8.29 -5.19
CA GLU A 188 -9.61 -8.19 -6.52
C GLU A 188 -10.28 -9.49 -6.96
N ALA A 189 -9.60 -10.63 -6.74
CA ALA A 189 -10.15 -11.94 -7.06
C ALA A 189 -11.40 -12.24 -6.23
N TYR A 190 -11.43 -11.80 -4.97
CA TYR A 190 -12.62 -11.91 -4.11
C TYR A 190 -13.78 -11.07 -4.65
N LEU A 191 -13.54 -9.83 -5.05
CA LEU A 191 -14.57 -8.97 -5.65
C LEU A 191 -15.14 -9.57 -6.94
N LYS A 192 -14.28 -10.12 -7.81
CA LYS A 192 -14.71 -10.79 -9.04
C LYS A 192 -15.56 -12.02 -8.76
N GLU A 193 -15.19 -12.81 -7.76
CA GLU A 193 -15.98 -13.96 -7.33
C GLU A 193 -17.37 -13.53 -6.82
N THR A 194 -17.44 -12.48 -5.98
CA THR A 194 -18.73 -11.94 -5.52
C THR A 194 -19.59 -11.38 -6.64
N ALA A 195 -18.99 -10.89 -7.72
CA ALA A 195 -19.70 -10.40 -8.90
C ALA A 195 -20.27 -11.56 -9.75
N ASP A 196 -19.53 -12.65 -9.87
CA ASP A 196 -19.93 -13.82 -10.67
C ASP A 196 -21.02 -14.67 -9.99
N ASP A 197 -21.07 -14.69 -8.65
CA ASP A 197 -22.06 -15.48 -7.91
C ASP A 197 -23.51 -14.95 -8.05
N GLN A 198 -23.71 -13.66 -8.38
CA GLN A 198 -25.03 -13.05 -8.61
C GLN A 198 -24.97 -12.04 -9.78
N PRO A 199 -25.06 -12.50 -11.05
CA PRO A 199 -25.05 -11.60 -12.20
C PRO A 199 -26.29 -10.70 -12.20
N GLY A 200 -26.13 -9.44 -11.78
CA GLY A 200 -27.20 -8.43 -11.74
C GLY A 200 -27.48 -7.84 -10.35
N SER A 201 -26.99 -8.47 -9.27
CA SER A 201 -27.01 -7.87 -7.92
C SER A 201 -25.80 -6.95 -7.75
N GLY A 202 -25.88 -5.75 -8.33
CA GLY A 202 -24.82 -4.73 -8.16
C GLY A 202 -24.62 -4.30 -6.68
N GLY A 203 -25.58 -4.60 -5.81
CA GLY A 203 -25.47 -4.30 -4.38
C GLY A 203 -24.39 -5.11 -3.67
N ASP A 204 -24.28 -6.41 -3.97
CA ASP A 204 -23.44 -7.33 -3.20
C ASP A 204 -21.93 -7.06 -3.40
N MET A 205 -21.51 -6.75 -4.63
CA MET A 205 -20.13 -6.38 -4.91
C MET A 205 -19.73 -5.06 -4.21
N PHE A 206 -20.64 -4.08 -4.13
CA PHE A 206 -20.36 -2.82 -3.44
C PHE A 206 -20.30 -3.01 -1.92
N HIS A 207 -21.16 -3.84 -1.34
CA HIS A 207 -21.07 -4.22 0.07
C HIS A 207 -19.75 -4.94 0.38
N ALA A 208 -19.33 -5.88 -0.47
CA ALA A 208 -18.04 -6.55 -0.35
C ALA A 208 -16.85 -5.57 -0.43
N ALA A 209 -16.91 -4.58 -1.35
CA ALA A 209 -15.88 -3.54 -1.47
C ALA A 209 -15.81 -2.62 -0.23
N ASN A 210 -16.96 -2.26 0.35
CA ASN A 210 -16.99 -1.48 1.60
C ASN A 210 -16.47 -2.29 2.80
N ALA A 211 -16.77 -3.59 2.86
CA ALA A 211 -16.24 -4.48 3.89
C ALA A 211 -14.71 -4.61 3.78
N LEU A 212 -14.18 -4.80 2.56
CA LEU A 212 -12.74 -4.83 2.30
C LEU A 212 -12.07 -3.51 2.68
N ARG A 213 -12.68 -2.37 2.34
CA ARG A 213 -12.16 -1.04 2.70
C ARG A 213 -12.08 -0.84 4.20
N ALA A 214 -13.13 -1.22 4.93
CA ALA A 214 -13.17 -1.10 6.39
C ALA A 214 -12.15 -2.02 7.07
N ALA A 215 -11.93 -3.21 6.52
CA ALA A 215 -11.01 -4.18 7.06
C ALA A 215 -9.53 -3.85 6.76
N CYS A 216 -9.23 -3.42 5.52
CA CYS A 216 -7.88 -3.42 4.96
C CYS A 216 -7.55 -2.13 4.18
N PRO A 217 -7.49 -0.94 4.82
CA PRO A 217 -7.25 0.32 4.12
C PRO A 217 -5.86 0.43 3.44
N GLN A 218 -4.83 -0.27 3.91
CA GLN A 218 -3.48 -0.27 3.30
C GLN A 218 -3.38 -1.15 2.06
N PHE A 219 -4.16 -2.24 2.01
CA PHE A 219 -4.21 -3.13 0.84
C PHE A 219 -5.29 -2.71 -0.16
N PHE A 220 -6.40 -2.14 0.32
CA PHE A 220 -7.53 -1.72 -0.50
C PHE A 220 -7.84 -0.22 -0.30
N GLY A 221 -7.32 0.56 -1.23
CA GLY A 221 -7.42 2.03 -1.24
C GLY A 221 -8.82 2.57 -1.56
N GLU A 222 -9.00 3.88 -1.40
CA GLU A 222 -10.24 4.57 -1.76
C GLU A 222 -10.51 4.49 -3.26
N ALA A 223 -9.44 4.64 -4.04
CA ALA A 223 -9.49 4.51 -5.50
C ALA A 223 -10.02 3.13 -5.92
N GLU A 224 -9.64 2.05 -5.24
CA GLU A 224 -10.12 0.70 -5.56
C GLU A 224 -11.58 0.49 -5.17
N ARG A 225 -12.02 1.10 -4.08
CA ARG A 225 -13.45 1.08 -3.69
C ARG A 225 -14.32 1.80 -4.72
N VAL A 226 -13.88 2.97 -5.17
CA VAL A 226 -14.56 3.73 -6.23
C VAL A 226 -14.53 2.98 -7.55
N GLY A 227 -13.40 2.36 -7.90
CA GLY A 227 -13.26 1.50 -9.08
C GLY A 227 -14.20 0.28 -9.04
N ALA A 228 -14.32 -0.39 -7.89
CA ALA A 228 -15.26 -1.51 -7.72
C ALA A 228 -16.72 -1.05 -7.89
N ARG A 229 -17.09 0.13 -7.36
CA ARG A 229 -18.42 0.71 -7.57
C ARG A 229 -18.68 1.00 -9.06
N ALA A 230 -17.70 1.58 -9.76
CA ALA A 230 -17.81 1.83 -11.19
C ALA A 230 -17.98 0.53 -12.00
N MET A 231 -17.23 -0.52 -11.67
CA MET A 231 -17.39 -1.85 -12.29
C MET A 231 -18.79 -2.44 -12.06
N SER A 232 -19.40 -2.21 -10.90
CA SER A 232 -20.78 -2.64 -10.64
C SER A 232 -21.76 -1.93 -11.55
N LEU A 233 -21.58 -0.63 -11.76
CA LEU A 233 -22.42 0.17 -12.63
C LEU A 233 -22.25 -0.23 -14.09
N LEU A 234 -21.03 -0.52 -14.54
CA LEU A 234 -20.77 -1.04 -15.89
C LEU A 234 -21.40 -2.42 -16.10
N GLY A 235 -21.33 -3.31 -15.10
CA GLY A 235 -22.01 -4.60 -15.14
C GLY A 235 -23.54 -4.45 -15.22
N ALA A 236 -24.10 -3.52 -14.45
CA ALA A 236 -25.53 -3.18 -14.49
C ALA A 236 -25.94 -2.54 -15.83
N ALA A 237 -25.11 -1.66 -16.39
CA ALA A 237 -25.30 -1.06 -17.71
C ALA A 237 -25.30 -2.13 -18.81
N ALA A 238 -24.36 -3.09 -18.76
CA ALA A 238 -24.30 -4.21 -19.71
C ALA A 238 -25.53 -5.12 -19.60
N ALA A 239 -26.05 -5.34 -18.38
CA ALA A 239 -27.31 -6.05 -18.18
C ALA A 239 -28.50 -5.27 -18.76
N ALA A 240 -28.60 -3.96 -18.51
CA ALA A 240 -29.66 -3.10 -19.02
C ALA A 240 -29.66 -3.03 -20.56
N LYS A 241 -28.46 -2.96 -21.18
CA LYS A 241 -28.31 -3.00 -22.65
C LYS A 241 -28.80 -4.33 -23.24
N ARG A 242 -28.51 -5.46 -22.60
CA ARG A 242 -29.06 -6.77 -22.99
C ARG A 242 -30.59 -6.85 -22.82
N GLY A 243 -31.14 -6.10 -21.87
CA GLY A 243 -32.58 -5.98 -21.63
C GLY A 243 -33.32 -4.96 -22.51
N GLY A 244 -32.63 -4.29 -23.45
CA GLY A 244 -33.24 -3.32 -24.36
C GLY A 244 -33.47 -1.91 -23.78
N ALA A 245 -32.99 -1.63 -22.57
CA ALA A 245 -33.09 -0.31 -21.92
C ALA A 245 -31.82 0.53 -22.19
N GLU A 246 -31.64 0.96 -23.44
CA GLU A 246 -30.43 1.69 -23.88
C GLU A 246 -30.21 3.02 -23.15
N GLY A 247 -31.29 3.77 -22.85
CA GLY A 247 -31.20 5.04 -22.14
C GLY A 247 -30.63 4.89 -20.72
N GLU A 248 -31.14 3.93 -19.94
CA GLU A 248 -30.63 3.69 -18.60
C GLU A 248 -29.23 3.03 -18.59
N ALA A 249 -28.90 2.28 -19.65
CA ALA A 249 -27.57 1.72 -19.82
C ALA A 249 -26.54 2.84 -20.05
N SER A 250 -26.86 3.81 -20.90
CA SER A 250 -26.01 4.97 -21.17
C SER A 250 -25.83 5.86 -19.93
N GLU A 251 -26.91 6.14 -19.17
CA GLU A 251 -26.82 6.92 -17.93
C GLU A 251 -25.93 6.24 -16.88
N ARG A 252 -26.07 4.92 -16.69
CA ARG A 252 -25.24 4.14 -15.76
C ARG A 252 -23.78 4.08 -16.22
N ALA A 253 -23.54 3.98 -17.54
CA ALA A 253 -22.20 4.02 -18.10
C ALA A 253 -21.54 5.40 -17.90
N ALA A 254 -22.28 6.49 -18.14
CA ALA A 254 -21.80 7.86 -17.91
C ALA A 254 -21.41 8.08 -16.43
N HIS A 255 -22.26 7.66 -15.49
CA HIS A 255 -21.94 7.77 -14.07
C HIS A 255 -20.73 6.90 -13.67
N ALA A 256 -20.57 5.72 -14.27
CA ALA A 256 -19.39 4.88 -14.05
C ALA A 256 -18.10 5.55 -14.57
N ILE A 257 -18.16 6.20 -15.74
CA ILE A 257 -17.03 6.95 -16.30
C ILE A 257 -16.64 8.10 -15.36
N GLU A 258 -17.59 8.86 -14.82
CA GLU A 258 -17.32 9.92 -13.85
C GLU A 258 -16.60 9.41 -12.59
N LEU A 259 -17.03 8.27 -12.05
CA LEU A 259 -16.37 7.65 -10.90
C LEU A 259 -14.94 7.20 -11.22
N LEU A 260 -14.71 6.65 -12.41
CA LEU A 260 -13.37 6.25 -12.85
C LEU A 260 -12.46 7.47 -13.11
N ARG A 261 -13.01 8.60 -13.55
CA ARG A 261 -12.26 9.88 -13.65
C ARG A 261 -11.76 10.35 -12.29
N ALA A 262 -12.55 10.14 -11.23
CA ALA A 262 -12.15 10.48 -9.87
C ALA A 262 -11.07 9.52 -9.30
N ALA A 263 -10.90 8.33 -9.89
CA ALA A 263 -9.97 7.30 -9.43
C ALA A 263 -9.08 6.75 -10.58
N PRO A 264 -8.20 7.57 -11.18
CA PRO A 264 -7.43 7.21 -12.39
C PRO A 264 -6.31 6.18 -12.14
N LEU A 265 -6.07 5.80 -10.89
CA LEU A 265 -5.03 4.86 -10.48
C LEU A 265 -5.60 3.52 -9.99
N SER A 266 -6.92 3.34 -10.03
CA SER A 266 -7.53 2.06 -9.67
C SER A 266 -7.08 0.96 -10.63
N ARG A 267 -6.79 -0.22 -10.07
CA ARG A 267 -6.46 -1.42 -10.84
C ARG A 267 -7.62 -1.91 -11.70
N ALA A 268 -8.85 -1.53 -11.36
CA ALA A 268 -10.07 -1.87 -12.12
C ALA A 268 -10.13 -1.25 -13.52
N ILE A 269 -9.29 -0.26 -13.86
CA ILE A 269 -9.35 0.44 -15.16
C ILE A 269 -9.16 -0.52 -16.34
N GLY A 270 -8.28 -1.52 -16.23
CA GLY A 270 -8.07 -2.49 -17.32
C GLY A 270 -9.35 -3.29 -17.64
N SER A 271 -10.04 -3.76 -16.60
CA SER A 271 -11.34 -4.42 -16.76
C SER A 271 -12.45 -3.45 -17.16
N ALA A 272 -12.38 -2.20 -16.72
CA ALA A 272 -13.35 -1.17 -17.09
C ALA A 272 -13.28 -0.83 -18.58
N CYS A 273 -12.07 -0.74 -19.16
CA CYS A 273 -11.91 -0.54 -20.61
C CYS A 273 -12.55 -1.67 -21.41
N ALA A 274 -12.32 -2.93 -21.00
CA ALA A 274 -12.95 -4.08 -21.66
C ALA A 274 -14.48 -4.07 -21.53
N ALA A 275 -15.03 -3.63 -20.40
CA ALA A 275 -16.48 -3.50 -20.21
C ALA A 275 -17.07 -2.34 -21.03
N LEU A 276 -16.36 -1.21 -21.16
CA LEU A 276 -16.77 -0.07 -21.99
C LEU A 276 -16.74 -0.40 -23.48
N GLU A 277 -15.76 -1.19 -23.93
CA GLU A 277 -15.70 -1.69 -25.31
C GLU A 277 -16.95 -2.54 -25.64
N GLN A 278 -17.35 -3.44 -24.75
CA GLN A 278 -18.59 -4.23 -24.91
C GLN A 278 -19.86 -3.35 -24.93
N LEU A 279 -19.84 -2.21 -24.24
CA LEU A 279 -20.92 -1.23 -24.24
C LEU A 279 -20.90 -0.30 -25.46
N GLY A 280 -19.79 -0.22 -26.20
CA GLY A 280 -19.62 0.65 -27.39
C GLY A 280 -19.30 2.11 -27.07
N GLU A 281 -18.92 2.42 -25.82
CA GLU A 281 -18.63 3.78 -25.36
C GLU A 281 -17.13 4.10 -25.52
N TYR A 282 -16.72 4.42 -26.75
CA TYR A 282 -15.31 4.61 -27.10
C TYR A 282 -14.73 5.96 -26.63
N GLU A 283 -15.55 7.01 -26.54
CA GLU A 283 -15.10 8.33 -26.11
C GLU A 283 -14.61 8.29 -24.65
N GLY A 284 -15.39 7.65 -23.77
CA GLY A 284 -15.01 7.43 -22.38
C GLY A 284 -13.75 6.58 -22.23
N LEU A 285 -13.53 5.61 -23.12
CA LEU A 285 -12.35 4.75 -23.10
C LEU A 285 -11.06 5.54 -23.38
N VAL A 286 -11.07 6.42 -24.39
CA VAL A 286 -9.90 7.24 -24.74
C VAL A 286 -9.59 8.23 -23.61
N GLU A 287 -10.60 8.90 -23.06
CA GLU A 287 -10.40 9.86 -21.98
C GLU A 287 -9.85 9.20 -20.71
N LEU A 288 -10.35 8.01 -20.35
CA LEU A 288 -9.85 7.25 -19.21
C LEU A 288 -8.40 6.81 -19.40
N ALA A 289 -8.03 6.38 -20.61
CA ALA A 289 -6.66 6.01 -20.93
C ALA A 289 -5.70 7.20 -20.80
N LEU A 290 -6.07 8.36 -21.33
CA LEU A 290 -5.29 9.60 -21.22
C LEU A 290 -5.14 10.04 -19.76
N ARG A 291 -6.24 10.10 -18.99
CA ARG A 291 -6.21 10.46 -17.57
C ARG A 291 -5.34 9.53 -16.73
N ARG A 292 -5.36 8.23 -17.03
CA ARG A 292 -4.48 7.26 -16.36
C ARG A 292 -3.02 7.51 -16.72
N ALA A 293 -2.72 7.78 -17.99
CA ALA A 293 -1.36 8.10 -18.42
C ALA A 293 -0.83 9.34 -17.69
N ASP A 294 -1.64 10.40 -17.58
CA ASP A 294 -1.29 11.63 -16.85
C ASP A 294 -1.05 11.35 -15.36
N ALA A 295 -1.92 10.56 -14.72
CA ALA A 295 -1.80 10.22 -13.31
C ALA A 295 -0.55 9.37 -13.01
N VAL A 296 -0.24 8.39 -13.86
CA VAL A 296 0.97 7.57 -13.73
C VAL A 296 2.21 8.40 -14.00
N ALA A 297 2.19 9.27 -15.01
CA ALA A 297 3.29 10.20 -15.27
C ALA A 297 3.55 11.11 -14.06
N ALA A 298 2.50 11.67 -13.44
CA ALA A 298 2.61 12.47 -12.23
C ALA A 298 3.20 11.68 -11.04
N GLN A 299 2.84 10.40 -10.88
CA GLN A 299 3.43 9.53 -9.85
C GLN A 299 4.91 9.26 -10.09
N LEU A 300 5.30 9.00 -11.34
CA LEU A 300 6.70 8.76 -11.71
C LEU A 300 7.54 10.03 -11.53
N LEU A 301 7.01 11.19 -11.92
CA LEU A 301 7.64 12.49 -11.67
C LEU A 301 7.82 12.76 -10.17
N ALA A 302 6.80 12.49 -9.36
CA ALA A 302 6.89 12.62 -7.90
C ALA A 302 7.92 11.65 -7.28
N ALA A 303 8.02 10.43 -7.80
CA ALA A 303 9.02 9.44 -7.36
C ALA A 303 10.45 9.80 -7.81
N ALA A 304 10.60 10.49 -8.94
CA ALA A 304 11.89 10.95 -9.47
C ALA A 304 12.41 12.21 -8.75
N GLY A 305 11.56 12.93 -8.00
CA GLY A 305 11.97 14.13 -7.27
C GLY A 305 12.30 15.33 -8.17
N GLU A 306 11.92 15.30 -9.45
CA GLU A 306 12.04 16.45 -10.33
C GLU A 306 10.84 17.39 -10.15
N ALA A 307 11.13 18.63 -9.75
CA ALA A 307 10.16 19.71 -9.78
C ALA A 307 9.56 19.85 -11.20
N PRO A 308 8.28 20.20 -11.34
CA PRO A 308 7.66 20.31 -12.66
C PRO A 308 8.28 21.48 -13.43
N THR A 309 9.18 21.19 -14.36
CA THR A 309 9.41 22.11 -15.49
C THR A 309 8.22 21.96 -16.40
N SER A 310 7.32 22.94 -16.32
CA SER A 310 6.14 23.11 -17.18
C SER A 310 6.45 22.77 -18.64
N PRO A 311 5.65 21.93 -19.32
CA PRO A 311 5.67 21.88 -20.76
C PRO A 311 4.71 22.95 -21.27
N LEU A 312 5.25 23.93 -22.00
CA LEU A 312 4.67 24.64 -23.16
C LEU A 312 5.20 26.09 -23.27
N GLY A 313 5.96 26.33 -24.35
CA GLY A 313 5.73 27.49 -25.20
C GLY A 313 6.25 28.86 -24.74
N GLY A 314 7.57 29.05 -24.75
CA GLY A 314 8.19 30.36 -24.85
C GLY A 314 8.92 30.50 -26.18
N GLY A 315 8.17 30.63 -27.28
CA GLY A 315 8.73 30.90 -28.60
C GLY A 315 9.50 32.22 -28.58
N ALA A 316 10.79 32.16 -28.91
CA ALA A 316 11.59 33.33 -29.20
C ALA A 316 11.00 34.06 -30.42
N PRO A 317 10.69 35.36 -30.35
CA PRO A 317 10.35 36.12 -31.54
C PRO A 317 11.62 36.39 -32.35
N PHE A 318 11.80 35.64 -33.43
CA PHE A 318 12.57 36.09 -34.59
C PHE A 318 11.85 37.31 -35.17
N HIS A 319 12.32 38.52 -34.86
CA HIS A 319 12.08 39.69 -35.70
C HIS A 319 13.40 40.13 -36.31
N GLY A 320 13.58 39.72 -37.56
CA GLY A 320 14.57 40.28 -38.46
C GLY A 320 14.29 41.76 -38.72
N ALA A 321 15.36 42.52 -38.77
CA ALA A 321 15.39 43.89 -39.23
C ALA A 321 14.82 44.00 -40.65
N ALA A 322 13.84 44.87 -40.84
CA ALA A 322 13.52 45.48 -42.13
C ALA A 322 13.41 46.99 -41.93
N ALA A 323 14.31 47.69 -42.61
CA ALA A 323 14.45 49.13 -42.65
C ALA A 323 13.40 49.80 -43.55
N ALA A 324 13.23 51.11 -43.35
CA ALA A 324 12.62 52.12 -44.24
C ALA A 324 11.11 51.94 -44.53
N GLY A 325 10.22 52.92 -44.34
CA GLY A 325 10.35 54.36 -44.52
C GLY A 325 9.62 54.75 -45.82
N ALA A 326 8.39 55.27 -45.72
CA ALA A 326 7.77 56.20 -46.67
C ALA A 326 6.32 56.54 -46.26
N ALA A 327 6.04 57.86 -46.31
CA ALA A 327 4.76 58.57 -46.26
C ALA A 327 4.06 58.68 -44.88
#